data_AF-A0A7W1BXU3-F1
#
_entry.id   AF-A0A7W1BXU3-F1
#
_cell.length_a   1.000
_cell.length_b   1.000
_cell.length_c   1.000
_cell.angle_alpha   90.00
_cell.angle_beta   90.00
_cell.angle_gamma   90.00
#
_symmetry.space_group_name_H-M   'P 1'
#
loop_
_entity.id
_entity.type
_entity.pdbx_description
1 polymer ?
#
loop_
_entity_poly.entity_id
_entity_poly.type
_entity_poly.pdbx_seq_one_letter_code
_entity_poly.pdbx_strand_id
1 'polypeptide(L)'
;MKANRWRARTKHDLIFEVWEALDCESVGARELKQIQKVIRQKFGAGSMDSPASIARTVADEGAVLRHPEVLSLDTEWRERELSALISPDELNFSGLAEASASIKKLETLRRKFKQNSEQQQLGRLSEMTLKFKQDALGWARSKTVERQKRLEAKEIAQWLTVWLQSPDIFEDWLTLRQRSPEFIQLTS
;
A
#
# COMPACT_ATOMS: atom_id res chain seq x y z
N MET A 1 29.81 -3.38 -17.70
CA MET A 1 29.24 -2.08 -18.11
C MET A 1 30.18 -0.99 -17.64
N LYS A 2 30.69 -0.15 -18.55
CA LYS A 2 31.62 0.94 -18.21
C LYS A 2 30.93 1.93 -17.28
N ALA A 3 31.68 2.48 -16.33
CA ALA A 3 31.20 3.52 -15.43
C ALA A 3 30.90 4.81 -16.22
N ASN A 4 29.71 4.91 -16.80
CA ASN A 4 29.23 6.18 -17.34
C ASN A 4 29.02 7.14 -16.18
N ARG A 5 29.81 8.22 -16.15
CA ARG A 5 29.49 9.38 -15.32
C ARG A 5 28.25 10.05 -15.91
N TRP A 6 27.08 9.65 -15.41
CA TRP A 6 25.81 10.26 -15.77
C TRP A 6 25.87 11.77 -15.52
N ARG A 7 25.55 12.59 -16.52
CA ARG A 7 25.66 14.05 -16.46
C ARG A 7 24.42 14.72 -15.86
N ALA A 8 23.27 14.05 -15.92
CA ALA A 8 21.99 14.55 -15.43
C ALA A 8 22.03 15.11 -14.00
N ARG A 9 21.44 16.27 -13.75
CA ARG A 9 21.33 16.84 -12.39
C ARG A 9 19.98 16.54 -11.75
N THR A 10 18.96 16.28 -12.56
CA THR A 10 17.62 15.91 -12.11
C THR A 10 17.34 14.43 -12.38
N LYS A 11 16.31 13.87 -11.73
CA LYS A 11 15.87 12.50 -12.00
C LYS A 11 15.28 12.36 -13.41
N HIS A 12 14.53 13.38 -13.83
CA HIS A 12 13.93 13.45 -15.16
C HIS A 12 15.01 13.30 -16.23
N ASP A 13 16.04 14.15 -16.20
CA ASP A 13 17.15 14.09 -17.17
C ASP A 13 17.91 12.75 -17.10
N LEU A 14 18.02 12.17 -15.89
CA LEU A 14 18.69 10.88 -15.71
C LEU A 14 17.88 9.74 -16.33
N ILE A 15 16.55 9.78 -16.26
CA ILE A 15 15.68 8.78 -16.88
C ILE A 15 15.95 8.74 -18.39
N PHE A 16 16.02 9.91 -19.05
CA PHE A 16 16.32 9.98 -20.48
C PHE A 16 17.75 9.56 -20.81
N GLU A 17 18.74 10.08 -20.08
CA GLU A 17 20.15 9.75 -20.34
C GLU A 17 20.40 8.24 -20.23
N VAL A 18 19.71 7.56 -19.31
CA VAL A 18 19.78 6.10 -19.19
C VAL A 18 18.99 5.42 -20.31
N TRP A 19 17.80 5.90 -20.66
CA TRP A 19 17.00 5.33 -21.74
C TRP A 19 17.72 5.42 -23.10
N GLU A 20 18.28 6.58 -23.45
CA GLU A 20 19.10 6.76 -24.65
C GLU A 20 20.31 5.83 -24.64
N ALA A 21 20.97 5.66 -23.49
CA ALA A 21 22.11 4.76 -23.36
C ALA A 21 21.73 3.26 -23.43
N LEU A 22 20.45 2.92 -23.23
CA LEU A 22 19.94 1.56 -23.43
C LEU A 22 19.61 1.27 -24.89
N ASP A 23 19.56 2.30 -25.75
CA ASP A 23 19.37 2.21 -27.19
C ASP A 23 18.15 1.35 -27.56
N CYS A 24 16.99 1.66 -26.97
CA CYS A 24 15.77 0.89 -27.15
C CYS A 24 14.53 1.76 -27.45
N GLU A 25 13.80 1.41 -28.49
CA GLU A 25 12.54 2.08 -28.86
C GLU A 25 11.36 1.63 -27.99
N SER A 26 11.46 0.42 -27.42
CA SER A 26 10.41 -0.17 -26.58
C SER A 26 10.88 -0.39 -25.15
N VAL A 27 10.09 0.10 -24.19
CA VAL A 27 10.40 0.06 -22.75
C VAL A 27 9.44 -0.89 -22.02
N GLY A 28 10.00 -1.81 -21.24
CA GLY A 28 9.25 -2.71 -20.38
C GLY A 28 10.00 -3.00 -19.08
N ALA A 29 9.77 -4.17 -18.47
CA ALA A 29 10.20 -4.40 -17.09
C ALA A 29 11.73 -4.36 -16.92
N ARG A 30 12.47 -4.86 -17.91
CA ARG A 30 13.94 -4.91 -17.84
C ARG A 30 14.56 -3.52 -17.86
N GLU A 31 14.12 -2.67 -18.78
CA GLU A 31 14.63 -1.31 -18.97
C GLU A 31 14.26 -0.44 -17.76
N LEU A 32 13.02 -0.53 -17.28
CA LEU A 32 12.58 0.19 -16.08
C LEU A 32 13.38 -0.20 -14.83
N LYS A 33 13.66 -1.50 -14.62
CA LYS A 33 14.53 -1.95 -13.52
C LYS A 33 15.94 -1.36 -13.62
N GLN A 34 16.47 -1.27 -14.84
CA GLN A 34 17.80 -0.71 -15.07
C GLN A 34 17.84 0.80 -14.81
N ILE A 35 16.83 1.55 -15.28
CA ILE A 35 16.69 2.97 -14.98
C ILE A 35 16.56 3.20 -13.47
N GLN A 36 15.69 2.44 -12.79
CA GLN A 36 15.53 2.50 -11.34
C GLN A 36 16.85 2.22 -10.58
N LYS A 37 17.63 1.23 -11.02
CA LYS A 37 18.94 0.92 -10.44
C LYS A 37 19.89 2.11 -10.54
N VAL A 38 19.93 2.78 -11.70
CA VAL A 38 20.79 3.95 -11.91
C VAL A 38 20.33 5.15 -11.08
N ILE A 39 19.01 5.42 -11.02
CA ILE A 39 18.45 6.47 -10.16
C ILE A 39 18.85 6.23 -8.70
N ARG A 40 18.69 4.99 -8.21
CA ARG A 40 19.07 4.61 -6.84
C ARG A 40 20.56 4.82 -6.57
N GLN A 41 21.43 4.47 -7.52
CA GLN A 41 22.87 4.65 -7.39
C GLN A 41 23.28 6.14 -7.32
N LYS A 42 22.56 7.02 -8.02
CA LYS A 42 22.90 8.45 -8.09
C LYS A 42 22.24 9.30 -7.00
N PHE A 43 20.97 9.04 -6.69
CA PHE A 43 20.13 9.88 -5.82
C PHE A 43 19.73 9.21 -4.50
N GLY A 44 20.20 7.98 -4.24
CA GLY A 44 19.91 7.24 -3.01
C GLY A 44 18.56 6.49 -3.01
N ALA A 45 18.33 5.70 -1.96
CA ALA A 45 17.18 4.79 -1.85
C ALA A 45 15.84 5.50 -1.63
N GLY A 46 15.81 6.64 -0.94
CA GLY A 46 14.58 7.41 -0.68
C GLY A 46 14.03 8.21 -1.88
N SER A 47 14.68 8.07 -3.04
CA SER A 47 14.43 8.87 -4.25
C SER A 47 13.87 8.02 -5.40
N MET A 48 13.40 6.82 -5.14
CA MET A 48 13.06 5.85 -6.19
C MET A 48 11.66 6.12 -6.75
N ASP A 49 11.59 6.59 -7.99
CA ASP A 49 10.31 6.77 -8.67
C ASP A 49 9.72 5.40 -9.05
N SER A 50 8.39 5.29 -9.05
CA SER A 50 7.73 4.03 -9.39
C SER A 50 7.97 3.65 -10.86
N PRO A 51 7.92 2.36 -11.21
CA PRO A 51 8.09 1.94 -12.60
C PRO A 51 7.08 2.59 -13.56
N ALA A 52 5.83 2.79 -13.14
CA ALA A 52 4.84 3.52 -13.93
C ALA A 52 5.17 5.02 -14.09
N SER A 53 5.73 5.67 -13.06
CA SER A 53 6.17 7.07 -13.17
C SER A 53 7.27 7.21 -14.20
N ILE A 54 8.28 6.33 -14.14
CA ILE A 54 9.40 6.30 -15.10
C ILE A 54 8.89 5.98 -16.50
N ALA A 55 7.99 4.99 -16.64
CA ALA A 55 7.38 4.62 -17.91
C ALA A 55 6.61 5.78 -18.54
N ARG A 56 5.89 6.57 -17.74
CA ARG A 56 5.20 7.77 -18.21
C ARG A 56 6.19 8.80 -18.74
N THR A 57 7.24 9.10 -17.97
CA THR A 57 8.29 10.05 -18.38
C THR A 57 8.90 9.69 -19.74
N VAL A 58 9.22 8.42 -19.99
CA VAL A 58 9.78 8.02 -21.30
C VAL A 58 8.72 7.94 -22.40
N ALA A 59 7.47 7.63 -22.07
CA ALA A 59 6.37 7.63 -23.04
C ALA A 59 5.99 9.04 -23.51
N ASP A 60 6.08 10.03 -22.61
CA ASP A 60 5.85 11.44 -22.93
C ASP A 60 6.87 11.95 -23.97
N GLU A 61 8.07 11.35 -24.03
CA GLU A 61 9.10 11.59 -25.07
C GLU A 61 9.07 10.59 -26.25
N GLY A 62 8.03 9.75 -26.34
CA GLY A 62 7.75 8.91 -27.50
C GLY A 62 8.18 7.44 -27.40
N ALA A 63 8.63 6.95 -26.24
CA ALA A 63 8.94 5.53 -26.06
C ALA A 63 7.67 4.64 -26.16
N VAL A 64 7.79 3.49 -26.83
CA VAL A 64 6.70 2.52 -26.93
C VAL A 64 6.68 1.61 -25.70
N LEU A 65 5.60 1.66 -24.91
CA LEU A 65 5.50 0.87 -23.68
C LEU A 65 5.01 -0.56 -23.90
N ARG A 66 5.69 -1.53 -23.31
CA ARG A 66 5.17 -2.90 -23.13
C ARG A 66 4.26 -2.92 -21.90
N HIS A 67 3.04 -2.39 -22.07
CA HIS A 67 2.08 -2.17 -20.97
C HIS A 67 1.92 -3.35 -20.00
N PRO A 68 1.80 -4.62 -20.45
CA PRO A 68 1.70 -5.75 -19.51
C PRO A 68 2.90 -5.87 -18.57
N GLU A 69 4.11 -5.67 -19.08
CA GLU A 69 5.34 -5.73 -18.27
C GLU A 69 5.44 -4.55 -17.31
N VAL A 70 5.07 -3.34 -17.77
CA VAL A 70 5.07 -2.13 -16.94
C VAL A 70 4.11 -2.28 -15.77
N LEU A 71 2.87 -2.70 -16.05
CA LEU A 71 1.82 -2.88 -15.03
C LEU A 71 2.21 -3.96 -14.01
N SER A 72 2.73 -5.10 -14.45
CA SER A 72 3.17 -6.17 -13.54
C SER A 72 4.33 -5.71 -12.66
N LEU A 73 5.37 -5.11 -13.23
CA LEU A 73 6.54 -4.64 -12.48
C LEU A 73 6.16 -3.57 -11.45
N ASP A 74 5.32 -2.63 -11.85
CA ASP A 74 4.86 -1.56 -11.00
C ASP A 74 3.93 -2.07 -9.88
N THR A 75 3.11 -3.09 -10.18
CA THR A 75 2.33 -3.80 -9.16
C THR A 75 3.21 -4.43 -8.10
N GLU A 76 4.21 -5.21 -8.50
CA GLU A 76 5.19 -5.84 -7.60
C GLU A 76 6.01 -4.82 -6.80
N TRP A 77 6.45 -3.72 -7.43
CA TRP A 77 7.22 -2.68 -6.76
C TRP A 77 6.39 -2.05 -5.65
N ARG A 78 5.14 -1.67 -5.94
CA ARG A 78 4.24 -1.11 -4.93
C ARG A 78 3.89 -2.10 -3.82
N GLU A 79 3.87 -3.42 -4.10
CA GLU A 79 3.60 -4.44 -3.06
C GLU A 79 4.75 -4.47 -2.07
N ARG A 80 5.99 -4.47 -2.58
CA ARG A 80 7.18 -4.39 -1.74
C ARG A 80 7.23 -3.11 -0.91
N GLU A 81 6.88 -1.95 -1.49
CA GLU A 81 6.87 -0.68 -0.76
C GLU A 81 5.84 -0.69 0.39
N LEU A 82 4.63 -1.22 0.16
CA LEU A 82 3.62 -1.33 1.22
C LEU A 82 4.08 -2.31 2.31
N SER A 83 4.60 -3.49 1.93
CA SER A 83 5.13 -4.47 2.88
C SER A 83 6.32 -3.94 3.68
N ALA A 84 7.11 -3.02 3.13
CA ALA A 84 8.20 -2.36 3.85
C ALA A 84 7.70 -1.33 4.88
N LEU A 85 6.50 -0.77 4.68
CA LEU A 85 5.90 0.22 5.58
C LEU A 85 5.06 -0.41 6.69
N ILE A 86 4.44 -1.56 6.40
CA ILE A 86 3.66 -2.32 7.38
C ILE A 86 3.72 -3.81 7.05
N SER A 87 4.28 -4.59 7.97
CA SER A 87 4.16 -6.05 7.88
C SER A 87 2.76 -6.47 8.35
N PRO A 88 2.08 -7.40 7.66
CA PRO A 88 0.83 -8.00 8.16
C PRO A 88 0.94 -8.53 9.60
N ASP A 89 2.12 -8.98 10.02
CA ASP A 89 2.38 -9.48 11.37
C ASP A 89 2.30 -8.38 12.45
N GLU A 90 2.43 -7.11 12.07
CA GLU A 90 2.25 -5.99 12.99
C GLU A 90 0.78 -5.61 13.23
N LEU A 91 -0.12 -6.16 12.42
CA LEU A 91 -1.55 -5.99 12.52
C LEU A 91 -2.16 -7.22 13.19
N ASN A 92 -2.81 -7.00 14.33
CA ASN A 92 -3.43 -8.05 15.12
C ASN A 92 -4.92 -7.78 15.29
N PHE A 93 -5.73 -8.76 14.88
CA PHE A 93 -7.19 -8.74 14.93
C PHE A 93 -7.76 -9.92 15.73
N SER A 94 -6.96 -10.51 16.64
CA SER A 94 -7.38 -11.63 17.50
C SER A 94 -8.27 -11.24 18.69
N GLY A 95 -8.38 -9.93 18.95
CA GLY A 95 -9.17 -9.34 20.04
C GLY A 95 -9.48 -7.88 19.77
N LEU A 96 -10.43 -7.32 20.53
CA LEU A 96 -10.93 -5.96 20.33
C LEU A 96 -9.87 -4.89 20.66
N ALA A 97 -9.04 -5.11 21.67
CA ALA A 97 -7.99 -4.17 22.05
C ALA A 97 -6.90 -4.09 20.96
N GLU A 98 -6.44 -5.24 20.51
CA GLU A 98 -5.45 -5.40 19.45
C GLU A 98 -5.97 -4.84 18.12
N ALA A 99 -7.25 -5.12 17.79
CA ALA A 99 -7.88 -4.59 16.60
C ALA A 99 -7.95 -3.05 16.61
N SER A 100 -8.27 -2.43 17.75
CA SER A 100 -8.27 -0.98 17.88
C SER A 100 -6.89 -0.38 17.64
N ALA A 101 -5.85 -0.98 18.23
CA ALA A 101 -4.46 -0.56 18.02
C ALA A 101 -4.04 -0.70 16.54
N SER A 102 -4.41 -1.82 15.90
CA SER A 102 -4.13 -2.09 14.49
C SER A 102 -4.81 -1.09 13.56
N ILE A 103 -6.08 -0.73 13.82
CA ILE A 103 -6.79 0.28 13.02
C ILE A 103 -6.17 1.67 13.19
N LYS A 104 -5.69 2.03 14.39
CA LYS A 104 -4.95 3.29 14.59
C LYS A 104 -3.66 3.36 13.74
N LYS A 105 -2.94 2.24 13.60
CA LYS A 105 -1.79 2.16 12.69
C LYS A 105 -2.21 2.36 11.23
N LEU A 106 -3.27 1.66 10.79
CA LEU A 106 -3.83 1.82 9.43
C LEU A 106 -4.23 3.28 9.17
N GLU A 107 -4.88 3.94 10.13
CA GLU A 107 -5.29 5.34 10.01
C GLU A 107 -4.09 6.29 9.92
N THR A 108 -3.02 6.03 10.68
CA THR A 108 -1.78 6.81 10.60
C THR A 108 -1.16 6.73 9.20
N LEU A 109 -1.11 5.53 8.62
CA LEU A 109 -0.61 5.33 7.25
C LEU A 109 -1.52 5.99 6.21
N ARG A 110 -2.84 5.83 6.34
CA ARG A 110 -3.83 6.46 5.46
C ARG A 110 -3.65 7.98 5.43
N ARG A 111 -3.49 8.62 6.61
CA ARG A 111 -3.25 10.07 6.70
C ARG A 111 -1.97 10.48 5.98
N LYS A 112 -0.87 9.74 6.15
CA LYS A 112 0.40 9.97 5.44
C LYS A 112 0.24 9.87 3.93
N PHE A 113 -0.39 8.80 3.43
CA PHE A 113 -0.62 8.62 1.99
C PHE A 113 -1.56 9.67 1.41
N LYS A 114 -2.59 10.09 2.16
CA LYS A 114 -3.50 11.17 1.75
C LYS A 114 -2.75 12.51 1.65
N GLN A 115 -1.87 12.82 2.60
CA GLN A 115 -1.05 14.04 2.57
C GLN A 115 -0.08 14.05 1.38
N ASN A 116 0.51 12.91 1.05
CA ASN A 116 1.45 12.77 -0.07
C ASN A 116 0.75 12.59 -1.44
N SER A 117 -0.58 12.64 -1.50
CA SER A 117 -1.37 12.37 -2.72
C SER A 117 -1.12 10.98 -3.33
N GLU A 118 -0.77 10.00 -2.51
CA GLU A 118 -0.46 8.62 -2.92
C GLU A 118 -1.74 7.77 -3.07
N GLN A 119 -2.61 8.14 -4.01
CA GLN A 119 -3.93 7.51 -4.25
C GLN A 119 -3.88 5.98 -4.37
N GLN A 120 -2.82 5.43 -4.97
CA GLN A 120 -2.68 3.99 -5.12
C GLN A 120 -2.27 3.26 -3.83
N GLN A 121 -1.50 3.90 -2.95
CA GLN A 121 -1.20 3.32 -1.64
C GLN A 121 -2.45 3.31 -0.76
N LEU A 122 -3.33 4.31 -0.90
CA LEU A 122 -4.65 4.30 -0.27
C LEU A 122 -5.53 3.13 -0.76
N GLY A 123 -5.54 2.87 -2.08
CA GLY A 123 -6.24 1.73 -2.66
C GLY A 123 -5.77 0.39 -2.09
N ARG A 124 -4.45 0.19 -2.01
CA ARG A 124 -3.86 -1.05 -1.47
C ARG A 124 -4.04 -1.21 0.03
N LEU A 125 -3.90 -0.12 0.79
CA LEU A 125 -4.24 -0.12 2.21
C LEU A 125 -5.69 -0.58 2.40
N SER A 126 -6.60 -0.10 1.55
CA SER A 126 -8.02 -0.53 1.55
C SER A 126 -8.19 -2.00 1.18
N GLU A 127 -7.48 -2.51 0.17
CA GLU A 127 -7.49 -3.93 -0.21
C GLU A 127 -6.96 -4.84 0.90
N MET A 128 -5.88 -4.45 1.56
CA MET A 128 -5.31 -5.17 2.70
C MET A 128 -6.31 -5.20 3.87
N THR A 129 -6.89 -4.04 4.21
CA THR A 129 -7.94 -3.96 5.24
C THR A 129 -9.17 -4.81 4.87
N LEU A 130 -9.53 -4.89 3.59
CA LEU A 130 -10.61 -5.73 3.11
C LEU A 130 -10.34 -7.22 3.36
N LYS A 131 -9.09 -7.70 3.19
CA LYS A 131 -8.71 -9.08 3.51
C LYS A 131 -8.93 -9.39 5.00
N PHE A 132 -8.45 -8.53 5.90
CA PHE A 132 -8.70 -8.69 7.34
C PHE A 132 -10.19 -8.69 7.70
N LYS A 133 -11.00 -7.87 7.02
CA LYS A 133 -12.46 -7.88 7.18
C LYS A 133 -13.06 -9.22 6.76
N GLN A 134 -12.61 -9.78 5.63
CA GLN A 134 -13.08 -11.07 5.14
C GLN A 134 -12.72 -12.20 6.12
N ASP A 135 -11.51 -12.19 6.67
CA ASP A 135 -11.07 -13.15 7.69
C ASP A 135 -11.92 -13.04 8.95
N ALA A 136 -12.11 -11.83 9.48
CA ALA A 136 -12.96 -11.60 10.66
C ALA A 136 -14.41 -12.09 10.43
N LEU A 137 -14.98 -11.88 9.24
CA LEU A 137 -16.29 -12.43 8.88
C LEU A 137 -16.29 -13.96 8.81
N GLY A 138 -15.21 -14.57 8.32
CA GLY A 138 -15.03 -16.02 8.30
C GLY A 138 -15.07 -16.60 9.72
N TRP A 139 -14.32 -15.97 10.64
CA TRP A 139 -14.26 -16.38 12.05
C TRP A 139 -15.61 -16.20 12.73
N ALA A 140 -16.30 -15.08 12.50
CA ALA A 140 -17.63 -14.82 13.04
C ALA A 140 -18.68 -15.89 12.64
N ARG A 141 -18.52 -16.49 11.45
CA ARG A 141 -19.41 -17.54 10.93
C ARG A 141 -19.00 -18.95 11.36
N SER A 142 -17.77 -19.15 11.81
CA SER A 142 -17.22 -20.46 12.08
C SER A 142 -17.82 -21.09 13.34
N LYS A 143 -18.48 -22.25 13.20
CA LYS A 143 -19.10 -22.95 14.34
C LYS A 143 -18.10 -23.59 15.31
N THR A 144 -16.84 -23.73 14.90
CA THR A 144 -15.76 -24.28 15.73
C THR A 144 -15.14 -23.23 16.66
N VAL A 145 -15.36 -21.95 16.38
CA VAL A 145 -14.85 -20.84 17.19
C VAL A 145 -15.80 -20.59 18.36
N GLU A 146 -15.22 -20.37 19.54
CA GLU A 146 -15.95 -20.03 20.75
C GLU A 146 -16.92 -18.86 20.52
N ARG A 147 -18.08 -18.89 21.20
CA ARG A 147 -19.12 -17.89 21.02
C ARG A 147 -18.59 -16.46 21.22
N GLN A 148 -17.78 -16.24 22.26
CA GLN A 148 -17.22 -14.94 22.56
C GLN A 148 -16.31 -14.44 21.43
N LYS A 149 -15.38 -15.29 20.98
CA LYS A 149 -14.48 -14.97 19.87
C LYS A 149 -15.20 -14.72 18.55
N ARG A 150 -16.33 -15.38 18.30
CA ARG A 150 -17.19 -15.05 17.14
C ARG A 150 -17.82 -13.66 17.23
N LEU A 151 -18.27 -13.27 18.42
CA LEU A 151 -18.85 -11.95 18.63
C LEU A 151 -17.80 -10.85 18.48
N GLU A 152 -16.59 -11.06 19.03
CA GLU A 152 -15.44 -10.17 18.82
C GLU A 152 -15.11 -10.05 17.32
N ALA A 153 -15.01 -11.17 16.60
CA ALA A 153 -14.72 -11.16 15.17
C ALA A 153 -15.80 -10.42 14.36
N LYS A 154 -17.08 -10.55 14.74
CA LYS A 154 -18.19 -9.79 14.13
C LYS A 154 -18.04 -8.29 14.37
N GLU A 155 -17.67 -7.89 15.58
CA GLU A 155 -17.44 -6.50 15.95
C GLU A 155 -16.24 -5.91 15.19
N ILE A 156 -15.14 -6.64 15.10
CA ILE A 156 -13.96 -6.26 14.32
C ILE A 156 -14.32 -6.07 12.84
N ALA A 157 -15.09 -6.98 12.25
CA ALA A 157 -15.56 -6.86 10.87
C ALA A 157 -16.42 -5.59 10.66
N GLN A 158 -17.20 -5.20 11.66
CA GLN A 158 -17.96 -3.95 11.64
C GLN A 158 -17.03 -2.73 11.70
N TRP A 159 -16.03 -2.75 12.59
CA TRP A 159 -15.04 -1.66 12.69
C TRP A 159 -14.31 -1.44 11.37
N LEU A 160 -13.82 -2.53 10.76
CA LEU A 160 -13.14 -2.47 9.46
C LEU A 160 -14.08 -2.01 8.34
N THR A 161 -15.38 -2.33 8.42
CA THR A 161 -16.37 -1.84 7.46
C THR A 161 -16.55 -0.33 7.56
N VAL A 162 -16.73 0.21 8.77
CA VAL A 162 -16.87 1.65 8.97
C VAL A 162 -15.61 2.38 8.57
N TRP A 163 -14.42 1.85 8.94
CA TRP A 163 -13.16 2.44 8.53
C TRP A 163 -12.97 2.46 7.00
N LEU A 164 -13.34 1.39 6.28
CA LEU A 164 -13.26 1.37 4.81
C LEU A 164 -14.24 2.35 4.14
N GLN A 165 -15.43 2.53 4.70
CA GLN A 165 -16.47 3.39 4.11
C GLN A 165 -16.29 4.86 4.46
N SER A 166 -15.87 5.16 5.69
CA SER A 166 -15.82 6.51 6.23
C SER A 166 -14.68 6.62 7.26
N PRO A 167 -13.41 6.52 6.82
CA PRO A 167 -12.26 6.52 7.73
C PRO A 167 -12.12 7.85 8.49
N ASP A 168 -12.55 8.96 7.88
CA ASP A 168 -12.43 10.29 8.47
C ASP A 168 -13.30 10.47 9.73
N ILE A 169 -14.37 9.68 9.93
CA ILE A 169 -15.23 9.73 11.13
C ILE A 169 -15.03 8.53 12.07
N PHE A 170 -14.11 7.62 11.73
CA PHE A 170 -13.99 6.35 12.43
C PHE A 170 -13.64 6.51 13.91
N GLU A 171 -12.76 7.45 14.27
CA GLU A 171 -12.34 7.66 15.67
C GLU A 171 -13.52 8.11 16.56
N ASP A 172 -14.35 9.02 16.06
CA ASP A 172 -15.55 9.48 16.75
C ASP A 172 -16.59 8.36 16.86
N TRP A 173 -16.82 7.65 15.74
CA TRP A 173 -17.71 6.50 15.70
C TRP A 173 -17.29 5.41 16.69
N LEU A 174 -15.99 5.08 16.74
CA LEU A 174 -15.46 4.05 17.65
C LEU A 174 -15.66 4.46 19.11
N THR A 175 -15.45 5.73 19.44
CA THR A 175 -15.68 6.26 20.79
C THR A 175 -17.14 6.11 21.21
N LEU A 176 -18.08 6.41 20.32
CA LEU A 176 -19.51 6.21 20.57
C LEU A 176 -19.85 4.71 20.69
N ARG A 177 -19.29 3.89 19.80
CA ARG A 177 -19.52 2.43 19.81
C ARG A 177 -19.04 1.80 21.11
N GLN A 178 -17.90 2.20 21.64
CA GLN A 178 -17.36 1.67 22.89
C GLN A 178 -18.21 2.00 24.13
N ARG A 179 -19.07 3.02 24.06
CA ARG A 179 -20.00 3.42 25.14
C ARG A 179 -21.38 2.79 25.01
N SER A 180 -21.66 2.10 23.91
CA SER A 180 -22.97 1.51 23.66
C SER A 180 -23.23 0.29 24.57
N PRO A 181 -24.49 0.05 24.98
CA PRO A 181 -24.85 -1.09 25.83
C PRO A 181 -24.41 -2.43 25.24
N GLU A 182 -24.53 -2.60 23.93
CA GLU A 182 -24.19 -3.85 23.25
C GLU A 182 -22.68 -4.10 23.25
N PHE A 183 -21.85 -3.05 23.23
CA PHE A 183 -20.41 -3.19 23.36
C PHE A 183 -20.00 -3.50 24.80
N ILE A 184 -20.60 -2.81 25.77
CA ILE A 184 -20.35 -3.06 27.20
C ILE A 184 -20.69 -4.52 27.54
N GLN A 185 -21.84 -5.03 27.07
CA GLN A 185 -22.24 -6.43 27.24
C GLN A 185 -21.29 -7.41 26.55
N LEU A 186 -20.67 -7.02 25.44
CA LEU A 186 -19.69 -7.84 24.74
C LEU A 186 -18.37 -7.94 25.53
N THR A 187 -17.98 -6.90 26.25
CA THR A 187 -16.71 -6.85 27.00
C THR A 187 -16.84 -7.16 28.50
N SER A 188 -18.06 -7.36 29.00
CA SER A 188 -18.35 -7.73 30.40
C SER A 188 -18.25 -9.24 30.59
#